data_AF-A0A932UPJ8-F1
#
_entry.id   AF-A0A932UPJ8-F1
#
_cell.length_a   1.000
_cell.length_b   1.000
_cell.length_c   1.000
_cell.angle_alpha   90.00
_cell.angle_beta   90.00
_cell.angle_gamma   90.00
#
_symmetry.space_group_name_H-M   'P 1'
#
loop_
_entity.id
_entity.type
_entity.pdbx_description
1 polymer ?
#
loop_
_entity_poly.entity_id
_entity_poly.type
_entity_poly.pdbx_seq_one_letter_code
_entity_poly.pdbx_strand_id
1 'polypeptide(L)'
;MLDPIKPHGGTLINRVLRGEEKEAAESGARELKKIVLNARALSDLELISVGAFSPLEGFMGREEYERVVFEMRLLSGLPWTLPITLAVDEEDAKELKEGEEVTLLEPSGEIVGLLELRERYGYDKREEAWNVYKTDEEKHPGVSYLYRRGEILLGGNVSLLKQPSLKGFEAYTLEPVDTRAII
;
A
#
# COMPACT_ATOMS: atom_id res chain seq x y z
N MET A 1 19.97 6.83 -27.48
CA MET A 1 19.29 6.81 -26.17
C MET A 1 19.19 5.37 -25.77
N LEU A 2 19.59 5.03 -24.54
CA LEU A 2 19.46 3.69 -24.00
C LEU A 2 18.03 3.54 -23.51
N ASP A 3 17.32 2.50 -23.92
CA ASP A 3 16.00 2.22 -23.37
C ASP A 3 16.13 1.95 -21.85
N PRO A 4 15.27 2.56 -21.01
CA PRO A 4 15.33 2.34 -19.58
C PRO A 4 15.06 0.87 -19.24
N ILE A 5 15.74 0.35 -18.22
CA ILE A 5 15.50 -1.02 -17.72
C ILE A 5 14.01 -1.21 -17.43
N LYS A 6 13.44 -2.35 -17.82
CA LYS A 6 12.02 -2.62 -17.58
C LYS A 6 11.68 -2.53 -16.09
N PRO A 7 10.47 -2.07 -15.73
CA PRO A 7 9.96 -2.16 -14.36
C PRO A 7 10.05 -3.59 -13.82
N HIS A 8 10.12 -3.74 -12.49
CA HIS A 8 10.06 -5.06 -11.87
C HIS A 8 8.72 -5.74 -12.20
N GLY A 9 8.78 -6.98 -12.67
CA GLY A 9 7.61 -7.68 -13.24
C GLY A 9 7.26 -7.27 -14.68
N GLY A 10 8.04 -6.40 -15.32
CA GLY A 10 7.94 -6.08 -16.74
C GLY A 10 6.99 -4.93 -17.10
N THR A 11 6.06 -4.58 -16.21
CA THR A 11 5.04 -3.55 -16.42
C THR A 11 5.08 -2.54 -15.28
N LEU A 12 5.00 -1.24 -15.61
CA LEU A 12 4.86 -0.19 -14.61
C LEU A 12 3.39 -0.07 -14.22
N ILE A 13 3.08 -0.32 -12.95
CA ILE A 13 1.73 -0.15 -12.42
C ILE A 13 1.42 1.35 -12.28
N ASN A 14 0.19 1.75 -12.63
CA ASN A 14 -0.32 3.09 -12.37
C ASN A 14 -1.76 2.98 -11.86
N ARG A 15 -1.94 3.33 -10.58
CA ARG A 15 -3.25 3.34 -9.90
C ARG A 15 -3.67 4.76 -9.51
N VAL A 16 -3.08 5.78 -10.14
CA VAL A 16 -3.47 7.18 -9.91
C VAL A 16 -4.63 7.53 -10.84
N LEU A 17 -5.79 7.81 -10.26
CA LEU A 17 -6.97 8.24 -11.01
C LEU A 17 -6.83 9.72 -11.41
N ARG A 18 -7.26 10.05 -12.62
CA ARG A 18 -7.17 11.40 -13.20
C ARG A 18 -8.46 11.74 -13.96
N GLY A 19 -8.73 13.04 -14.14
CA GLY A 19 -9.87 13.53 -14.90
C GLY A 19 -11.22 13.04 -14.35
N GLU A 20 -12.13 12.68 -15.25
CA GLU A 20 -13.51 12.27 -14.92
C GLU A 20 -13.58 11.06 -13.97
N GLU A 21 -12.66 10.10 -14.10
CA GLU A 21 -12.62 8.92 -13.21
C GLU A 21 -12.32 9.33 -11.76
N LYS A 22 -11.40 10.27 -11.57
CA LYS A 22 -11.08 10.80 -10.24
C LYS A 22 -12.28 11.55 -9.66
N GLU A 23 -12.92 12.42 -10.45
CA GLU A 23 -14.07 13.21 -9.99
C GLU A 23 -15.25 12.31 -9.57
N ALA A 24 -15.52 11.27 -10.35
CA ALA A 24 -16.55 10.29 -10.04
C ALA A 24 -16.22 9.52 -8.74
N ALA A 25 -14.97 9.08 -8.60
CA ALA A 25 -14.50 8.36 -7.42
C ALA A 25 -14.52 9.24 -6.15
N GLU A 26 -14.09 10.50 -6.23
CA GLU A 26 -14.15 11.46 -5.11
C GLU A 26 -15.58 11.73 -4.64
N SER A 27 -16.55 11.74 -5.56
CA SER A 27 -17.96 11.91 -5.21
C SER A 27 -18.49 10.70 -4.42
N GLY A 28 -18.22 9.48 -4.88
CA GLY A 28 -18.62 8.24 -4.20
C GLY A 28 -17.92 8.04 -2.85
N ALA A 29 -16.64 8.40 -2.76
CA ALA A 29 -15.79 8.20 -1.59
C ALA A 29 -16.35 8.83 -0.29
N ARG A 30 -17.20 9.86 -0.39
CA ARG A 30 -17.78 10.56 0.76
C ARG A 30 -18.76 9.68 1.55
N GLU A 31 -19.44 8.76 0.89
CA GLU A 31 -20.48 7.92 1.50
C GLU A 31 -19.93 6.56 1.99
N LEU A 32 -18.72 6.19 1.57
CA LEU A 32 -18.09 4.92 1.96
C LEU A 32 -17.60 4.95 3.42
N LYS A 33 -17.38 3.75 3.97
CA LYS A 33 -16.61 3.54 5.20
C LYS A 33 -15.20 4.11 5.02
N LYS A 34 -14.64 4.66 6.10
CA LYS A 34 -13.39 5.43 6.05
C LYS A 34 -12.35 4.80 6.97
N ILE A 35 -11.12 4.68 6.48
CA ILE A 35 -9.94 4.31 7.26
C ILE A 35 -8.93 5.45 7.20
N VAL A 36 -8.45 5.88 8.36
CA VAL A 36 -7.39 6.88 8.45
C VAL A 36 -6.04 6.19 8.38
N LEU A 37 -5.27 6.53 7.35
CA LEU A 37 -3.92 6.01 7.16
C LEU A 37 -2.94 6.71 8.09
N ASN A 38 -2.03 5.94 8.68
CA ASN A 38 -0.82 6.51 9.28
C ASN A 38 0.17 6.92 8.18
N ALA A 39 1.22 7.67 8.56
CA ALA A 39 2.20 8.18 7.61
C ALA A 39 2.90 7.10 6.75
N ARG A 40 3.13 5.90 7.30
CA ARG A 40 3.75 4.81 6.55
C ARG A 40 2.77 4.20 5.55
N ALA A 41 1.54 3.91 5.96
CA ALA A 41 0.52 3.37 5.07
C ALA A 41 0.14 4.35 3.95
N LEU A 42 0.18 5.66 4.24
CA LEU A 42 0.02 6.71 3.23
C LEU A 42 1.16 6.69 2.20
N SER A 43 2.40 6.53 2.65
CA SER A 43 3.56 6.39 1.76
C SER A 43 3.49 5.10 0.94
N ASP A 44 3.08 3.98 1.54
CA ASP A 44 2.91 2.71 0.83
C ASP A 44 1.82 2.81 -0.24
N LEU A 45 0.67 3.44 0.07
CA LEU A 45 -0.39 3.74 -0.88
C LEU A 45 0.14 4.52 -2.09
N GLU A 46 0.91 5.58 -1.85
CA GLU A 46 1.52 6.38 -2.90
C GLU A 46 2.48 5.55 -3.76
N LEU A 47 3.41 4.82 -3.15
CA LEU A 47 4.44 4.04 -3.85
C LEU A 47 3.85 2.88 -4.68
N ILE A 48 2.79 2.23 -4.18
CA ILE A 48 1.99 1.30 -4.99
C ILE A 48 1.42 2.04 -6.20
N SER A 49 0.77 3.17 -5.95
CA SER A 49 -0.07 3.82 -6.95
C SER A 49 0.70 4.48 -8.09
N VAL A 50 1.88 5.03 -7.81
CA VAL A 50 2.76 5.61 -8.84
C VAL A 50 3.65 4.56 -9.53
N GLY A 51 3.54 3.29 -9.10
CA GLY A 51 4.28 2.17 -9.69
C GLY A 51 5.69 1.98 -9.17
N ALA A 52 6.10 2.70 -8.12
CA ALA A 52 7.39 2.49 -7.47
C ALA A 52 7.48 1.09 -6.85
N PHE A 53 6.34 0.53 -6.42
CA PHE A 53 6.21 -0.86 -5.95
C PHE A 53 5.69 -1.84 -7.00
N SER A 54 5.83 -1.54 -8.30
CA SER A 54 5.52 -2.52 -9.35
C SER A 54 6.20 -3.87 -9.05
N PRO A 55 5.49 -5.00 -9.17
CA PRO A 55 4.19 -5.18 -9.81
C PRO A 55 2.97 -5.09 -8.87
N LEU A 56 3.11 -4.60 -7.64
CA LEU A 56 1.98 -4.51 -6.71
C LEU A 56 0.92 -3.50 -7.21
N GLU A 57 -0.34 -3.91 -7.16
CA GLU A 57 -1.51 -3.08 -7.49
C GLU A 57 -2.31 -2.64 -6.25
N GLY A 58 -1.86 -3.07 -5.06
CA GLY A 58 -2.56 -2.87 -3.81
C GLY A 58 -1.84 -3.46 -2.60
N PHE A 59 -2.49 -3.38 -1.45
CA PHE A 59 -2.01 -4.02 -0.23
C PHE A 59 -2.19 -5.54 -0.34
N MET A 60 -1.20 -6.30 0.14
CA MET A 60 -1.14 -7.74 -0.05
C MET A 60 -2.33 -8.46 0.60
N GLY A 61 -2.95 -9.38 -0.15
CA GLY A 61 -3.82 -10.44 0.40
C GLY A 61 -3.01 -11.48 1.17
N ARG A 62 -3.69 -12.42 1.84
CA ARG A 62 -3.05 -13.37 2.76
C ARG A 62 -1.97 -14.20 2.11
N GLU A 63 -2.27 -14.80 0.95
CA GLU A 63 -1.34 -15.74 0.29
C GLU A 63 -0.05 -15.03 -0.18
N GLU A 64 -0.20 -13.82 -0.72
CA GLU A 64 0.91 -12.97 -1.15
C GLU A 64 1.76 -12.52 0.05
N TYR A 65 1.10 -12.11 1.14
CA TYR A 65 1.75 -11.75 2.39
C TYR A 65 2.57 -12.91 2.98
N GLU A 66 1.97 -14.08 3.15
CA GLU A 66 2.63 -15.27 3.71
C GLU A 66 3.85 -15.63 2.85
N ARG A 67 3.71 -15.67 1.53
CA ARG A 67 4.81 -16.00 0.64
C ARG A 67 5.96 -14.99 0.71
N VAL A 68 5.66 -13.70 0.84
CA VAL A 68 6.70 -12.67 1.04
C VAL A 68 7.39 -12.86 2.38
N VAL A 69 6.65 -13.11 3.46
CA VAL A 69 7.21 -13.31 4.81
C VAL A 69 8.13 -14.53 4.85
N PHE A 70 7.71 -15.67 4.31
CA PHE A 70 8.46 -16.93 4.45
C PHE A 70 9.45 -17.20 3.32
N GLU A 71 9.18 -16.74 2.11
CA GLU A 71 9.96 -17.09 0.91
C GLU A 71 10.63 -15.89 0.24
N MET A 72 10.35 -14.66 0.67
CA MET A 72 10.85 -13.43 0.05
C MET A 72 10.52 -13.34 -1.45
N ARG A 73 9.32 -13.81 -1.81
CA ARG A 73 8.83 -13.84 -3.19
C ARG A 73 7.38 -13.48 -3.26
N LEU A 74 7.02 -12.87 -4.39
CA LEU A 74 5.64 -12.71 -4.77
C LEU A 74 5.02 -14.04 -5.26
N LEU A 75 3.70 -14.10 -5.42
CA LEU A 75 2.99 -15.24 -6.01
C LEU A 75 3.47 -15.52 -7.45
N SER A 76 3.85 -14.47 -8.17
CA SER A 76 4.49 -14.56 -9.49
C SER A 76 5.89 -15.21 -9.47
N GLY A 77 6.47 -15.43 -8.30
CA GLY A 77 7.84 -15.92 -8.11
C GLY A 77 8.92 -14.84 -8.13
N LEU A 78 8.55 -13.58 -8.43
CA LEU A 78 9.46 -12.44 -8.42
C LEU A 78 10.00 -12.19 -7.00
N PRO A 79 11.30 -11.85 -6.83
CA PRO A 79 11.84 -11.47 -5.53
C PRO A 79 11.11 -10.25 -4.94
N TRP A 80 10.73 -10.35 -3.66
CA TRP A 80 10.15 -9.26 -2.89
C TRP A 80 10.25 -9.58 -1.40
N THR A 81 10.94 -8.73 -0.63
CA THR A 81 11.43 -9.11 0.71
C THR A 81 10.66 -8.48 1.87
N LEU A 82 9.76 -7.54 1.61
CA LEU A 82 9.04 -6.79 2.65
C LEU A 82 7.53 -6.84 2.41
N PRO A 83 6.72 -7.24 3.39
CA PRO A 83 5.26 -7.24 3.24
C PRO A 83 4.76 -5.79 3.15
N ILE A 84 3.94 -5.50 2.13
CA ILE A 84 3.28 -4.21 1.95
C ILE A 84 1.79 -4.39 2.30
N THR A 85 1.43 -4.04 3.53
CA THR A 85 0.12 -4.37 4.11
C THR A 85 -0.50 -3.17 4.81
N LEU A 86 -1.84 -3.11 4.83
CA LEU A 86 -2.59 -2.12 5.60
C LEU A 86 -3.15 -2.79 6.85
N ALA A 87 -2.69 -2.37 8.03
CA ALA A 87 -3.15 -2.93 9.30
C ALA A 87 -4.15 -1.99 9.98
N VAL A 88 -5.25 -2.55 10.49
CA VAL A 88 -6.29 -1.85 11.27
C VAL A 88 -6.61 -2.64 12.53
N ASP A 89 -7.21 -1.97 13.51
CA ASP A 89 -7.66 -2.62 14.74
C ASP A 89 -8.89 -3.51 14.47
N GLU A 90 -9.16 -4.48 15.34
CA GLU A 90 -10.27 -5.41 15.15
C GLU A 90 -11.64 -4.71 15.07
N GLU A 91 -11.81 -3.59 15.77
CA GLU A 91 -13.04 -2.81 15.78
C GLU A 91 -13.31 -2.20 14.41
N ASP A 92 -12.31 -1.55 13.82
CA ASP A 92 -12.38 -1.01 12.46
C ASP A 92 -12.62 -2.13 11.45
N ALA A 93 -11.91 -3.26 11.59
CA ALA A 93 -12.09 -4.39 10.70
C ALA A 93 -13.52 -4.92 10.72
N LYS A 94 -14.17 -5.05 11.89
CA LYS A 94 -15.54 -5.62 12.02
C LYS A 94 -16.60 -4.85 11.23
N GLU A 95 -16.41 -3.55 11.07
CA GLU A 95 -17.32 -2.67 10.33
C GLU A 95 -17.18 -2.80 8.80
N LEU A 96 -16.14 -3.49 8.34
CA LEU A 96 -15.84 -3.68 6.92
C LEU A 96 -16.31 -5.05 6.41
N LYS A 97 -16.59 -5.12 5.11
CA LYS A 97 -16.99 -6.32 4.38
C LYS A 97 -16.10 -6.52 3.16
N GLU A 98 -15.65 -7.76 2.97
CA GLU A 98 -14.94 -8.14 1.75
C GLU A 98 -15.85 -7.95 0.53
N GLY A 99 -15.26 -7.44 -0.56
CA GLY A 99 -15.95 -7.05 -1.78
C GLY A 99 -16.47 -5.61 -1.80
N GLU A 100 -16.35 -4.85 -0.70
CA GLU A 100 -16.72 -3.43 -0.67
C GLU A 100 -15.54 -2.50 -0.98
N GLU A 101 -15.86 -1.25 -1.32
CA GLU A 101 -14.88 -0.20 -1.47
C GLU A 101 -14.79 0.66 -0.20
N VAL A 102 -13.56 0.99 0.21
CA VAL A 102 -13.27 1.72 1.44
C VAL A 102 -12.49 2.99 1.10
N THR A 103 -12.93 4.12 1.66
CA THR A 103 -12.24 5.39 1.52
C THR A 103 -11.03 5.46 2.43
N LEU A 104 -9.88 5.82 1.86
CA LEU A 104 -8.64 6.04 2.57
C LEU A 104 -8.45 7.54 2.81
N LEU A 105 -8.27 7.90 4.07
CA LEU A 105 -7.98 9.26 4.50
C LEU A 105 -6.51 9.39 4.90
N GLU A 106 -5.90 10.54 4.63
CA GLU A 106 -4.65 10.90 5.30
C GLU A 106 -4.91 11.38 6.75
N PRO A 107 -3.87 11.54 7.60
CA PRO A 107 -4.05 11.98 8.98
C PRO A 107 -4.77 13.32 9.16
N SER A 108 -4.77 14.20 8.14
CA SER A 108 -5.49 15.47 8.18
C SER A 108 -7.01 15.31 7.98
N GLY A 109 -7.48 14.11 7.61
CA GLY A 109 -8.88 13.80 7.30
C GLY A 109 -9.25 13.98 5.83
N GLU A 110 -8.30 14.34 4.97
CA GLU A 110 -8.53 14.46 3.53
C GLU A 110 -8.58 13.08 2.84
N ILE A 111 -9.47 12.95 1.85
CA ILE A 111 -9.59 11.75 1.02
C ILE A 111 -8.39 11.68 0.08
N VAL A 112 -7.61 10.60 0.19
CA VAL A 112 -6.42 10.38 -0.63
C VAL A 112 -6.55 9.22 -1.59
N GLY A 113 -7.41 8.25 -1.29
CA GLY A 113 -7.56 7.09 -2.15
C GLY A 113 -8.72 6.18 -1.77
N LEU A 114 -8.79 5.07 -2.48
CA LEU A 114 -9.78 4.01 -2.31
C LEU A 114 -9.05 2.67 -2.18
N LEU A 115 -9.66 1.76 -1.42
CA LEU A 115 -9.29 0.35 -1.31
C LEU A 115 -10.48 -0.49 -1.75
N GLU A 116 -10.33 -1.24 -2.84
CA GLU A 116 -11.21 -2.34 -3.20
C GLU A 116 -10.88 -3.53 -2.29
N LEU A 117 -11.58 -3.65 -1.16
CA LEU A 117 -11.26 -4.62 -0.13
C LEU A 117 -11.57 -6.04 -0.59
N ARG A 118 -10.55 -6.89 -0.71
CA ARG A 118 -10.72 -8.29 -1.13
C ARG A 118 -10.68 -9.25 0.04
N GLU A 119 -9.80 -9.00 0.99
CA GLU A 119 -9.55 -9.92 2.10
C GLU A 119 -9.29 -9.15 3.39
N ARG A 120 -9.74 -9.72 4.51
CA ARG A 120 -9.35 -9.31 5.86
C ARG A 120 -8.81 -10.51 6.62
N TYR A 121 -7.62 -10.38 7.18
CA TYR A 121 -6.97 -11.51 7.84
C TYR A 121 -6.09 -11.10 9.01
N GLY A 122 -6.03 -11.97 10.03
CA GLY A 122 -5.04 -11.86 11.10
C GLY A 122 -3.68 -12.38 10.66
N TYR A 123 -2.64 -12.06 11.42
CA TYR A 123 -1.26 -12.44 11.16
C TYR A 123 -0.47 -12.56 12.46
N ASP A 124 0.58 -13.37 12.46
CA ASP A 124 1.49 -13.48 13.61
C ASP A 124 2.62 -12.46 13.46
N LYS A 125 2.50 -11.37 14.23
CA LYS A 125 3.50 -10.29 14.26
C LYS A 125 4.89 -10.78 14.66
N ARG A 126 4.99 -11.78 15.54
CA ARG A 126 6.29 -12.30 16.00
C ARG A 126 6.93 -13.15 14.91
N GLU A 127 6.14 -13.92 14.20
CA GLU A 127 6.60 -14.71 13.06
C GLU A 127 7.06 -13.82 11.90
N GLU A 128 6.29 -12.77 11.58
CA GLU A 128 6.75 -11.74 10.63
C GLU A 128 8.03 -11.06 11.12
N ALA A 129 8.12 -10.70 12.41
CA ALA A 129 9.29 -10.06 12.96
C ALA A 129 10.56 -10.90 12.75
N TRP A 130 10.50 -12.17 13.11
CA TRP A 130 11.61 -13.10 12.95
C TRP A 130 11.97 -13.32 11.47
N ASN A 131 10.99 -13.54 10.60
CA ASN A 131 11.26 -13.87 9.21
C ASN A 131 11.72 -12.66 8.37
N VAL A 132 11.20 -11.46 8.65
CA VAL A 132 11.50 -10.23 7.91
C VAL A 132 12.70 -9.49 8.50
N TYR A 133 12.71 -9.25 9.81
CA TYR A 133 13.76 -8.44 10.46
C TYR A 133 14.89 -9.27 11.08
N LYS A 134 14.77 -10.60 11.11
CA LYS A 134 15.74 -11.52 11.72
C LYS A 134 15.94 -11.32 13.22
N THR A 135 14.97 -10.69 13.87
CA THR A 135 14.91 -10.48 15.32
C THR A 135 13.46 -10.20 15.73
N ASP A 136 13.08 -10.61 16.94
CA ASP A 136 11.80 -10.28 17.57
C ASP A 136 11.97 -9.20 18.68
N GLU A 137 13.14 -8.57 18.76
CA GLU A 137 13.45 -7.54 19.75
C GLU A 137 12.74 -6.21 19.44
N GLU A 138 11.95 -5.72 20.39
CA GLU A 138 11.21 -4.45 20.27
C GLU A 138 12.13 -3.22 20.13
N LYS A 139 13.43 -3.35 20.44
CA LYS A 139 14.42 -2.30 20.20
C LYS A 139 14.69 -2.07 18.70
N HIS A 140 14.43 -3.06 17.85
CA HIS A 140 14.57 -2.91 16.40
C HIS A 140 13.43 -2.03 15.87
N PRO A 141 13.70 -0.90 15.17
CA PRO A 141 12.64 0.04 14.77
C PRO A 141 11.53 -0.58 13.91
N GLY A 142 11.87 -1.52 13.03
CA GLY A 142 10.91 -2.26 12.21
C GLY A 142 10.00 -3.18 13.03
N VAL A 143 10.55 -3.85 14.05
CA VAL A 143 9.80 -4.75 14.94
C VAL A 143 8.92 -3.94 15.87
N SER A 144 9.48 -2.88 16.45
CA SER A 144 8.76 -1.90 17.27
C SER A 144 7.54 -1.33 16.54
N TYR A 145 7.70 -0.98 15.26
CA TYR A 145 6.59 -0.53 14.43
C TYR A 145 5.56 -1.65 14.24
N LEU A 146 6.00 -2.84 13.81
CA LEU A 146 5.15 -4.00 13.56
C LEU A 146 4.26 -4.35 14.76
N TYR A 147 4.84 -4.39 15.97
CA TYR A 147 4.10 -4.73 17.19
C TYR A 147 3.02 -3.70 17.57
N ARG A 148 3.20 -2.42 17.19
CA ARG A 148 2.21 -1.36 17.42
C ARG A 148 1.10 -1.29 16.37
N ARG A 149 1.18 -2.05 15.27
CA ARG A 149 0.14 -2.06 14.24
C ARG A 149 -1.11 -2.77 14.74
N GLY A 150 -2.25 -2.55 14.08
CA GLY A 150 -3.47 -3.32 14.35
C GLY A 150 -3.31 -4.82 14.06
N GLU A 151 -4.28 -5.60 14.52
CA GLU A 151 -4.27 -7.08 14.46
C GLU A 151 -4.78 -7.63 13.13
N ILE A 152 -5.51 -6.83 12.35
CA ILE A 152 -6.12 -7.26 11.09
C ILE A 152 -5.47 -6.54 9.91
N LEU A 153 -5.02 -7.29 8.93
CA LEU A 153 -4.54 -6.79 7.65
C LEU A 153 -5.69 -6.74 6.64
N LEU A 154 -5.75 -5.65 5.88
CA LEU A 154 -6.66 -5.42 4.78
C LEU A 154 -5.89 -5.60 3.46
N GLY A 155 -6.30 -6.58 2.67
CA GLY A 155 -5.74 -6.88 1.36
C GLY A 155 -6.70 -6.48 0.24
N GLY A 156 -6.18 -5.85 -0.83
CA GLY A 156 -7.01 -5.35 -1.90
C GLY A 156 -6.32 -4.36 -2.82
N ASN A 157 -6.91 -4.15 -3.99
CA ASN A 157 -6.40 -3.18 -4.98
C ASN A 157 -6.66 -1.76 -4.49
N VAL A 158 -5.74 -0.85 -4.79
CA VAL A 158 -5.87 0.56 -4.38
C VAL A 158 -6.06 1.47 -5.59
N SER A 159 -6.58 2.66 -5.34
CA SER A 159 -6.62 3.76 -6.29
C SER A 159 -6.25 5.05 -5.55
N LEU A 160 -5.32 5.83 -6.10
CA LEU A 160 -4.92 7.13 -5.54
C LEU A 160 -5.70 8.25 -6.22
N LEU A 161 -6.42 9.03 -5.42
CA LEU A 161 -7.17 10.21 -5.85
C LEU A 161 -6.33 11.47 -5.69
N LYS A 162 -5.57 11.56 -4.60
CA LYS A 162 -4.73 12.70 -4.29
C LYS A 162 -3.37 12.25 -3.80
N GLN A 163 -2.32 12.73 -4.46
CA GLN A 163 -0.95 12.51 -4.01
C GLN A 163 -0.69 13.25 -2.69
N PRO A 164 -0.04 12.59 -1.71
CA PRO A 164 0.46 13.26 -0.52
C PRO A 164 1.37 14.44 -0.90
N SER A 165 1.09 15.61 -0.34
CA SER A 165 1.89 16.81 -0.62
C SER A 165 3.11 16.89 0.29
N LEU A 166 4.31 16.78 -0.29
CA LEU A 166 5.55 17.22 0.35
C LEU A 166 5.76 18.71 0.10
N LYS A 167 5.10 19.54 0.91
CA LYS A 167 5.16 21.00 0.77
C LYS A 167 6.59 21.52 0.67
N GLY A 168 6.89 22.24 -0.40
CA GLY A 168 8.20 22.83 -0.67
C GLY A 168 9.19 21.92 -1.39
N PHE A 169 8.80 20.68 -1.70
CA PHE A 169 9.61 19.71 -2.44
C PHE A 169 8.92 19.18 -3.70
N GLU A 170 7.84 19.82 -4.15
CA GLU A 170 7.02 19.35 -5.27
C GLU A 170 7.83 19.17 -6.56
N ALA A 171 8.82 20.04 -6.80
CA ALA A 171 9.71 19.94 -7.96
C ALA A 171 10.65 18.71 -7.93
N TYR A 172 10.77 18.04 -6.79
CA TYR A 172 11.62 16.87 -6.58
C TYR A 172 10.82 15.57 -6.40
N THR A 173 9.49 15.65 -6.31
CA THR A 173 8.60 14.50 -6.20
C THR A 173 8.26 13.96 -7.59
N LEU A 174 9.25 13.36 -8.25
CA LEU A 174 9.08 12.76 -9.58
C LEU A 174 8.54 11.33 -9.46
N GLU A 175 7.52 11.00 -10.27
CA GLU A 175 7.03 9.63 -10.39
C GLU A 175 8.03 8.75 -11.17
N PRO A 176 7.96 7.42 -11.05
CA PRO A 176 8.73 6.52 -11.90
C PRO A 176 8.57 6.80 -13.40
N VAL A 177 7.39 7.26 -13.85
CA VAL A 177 7.18 7.65 -15.26
C VAL A 177 8.00 8.88 -15.65
N ASP A 178 8.09 9.88 -14.76
CA ASP A 178 8.83 11.13 -15.01
C ASP A 178 10.33 10.89 -15.06
N THR A 179 10.86 10.14 -14.09
CA THR A 179 12.29 9.82 -14.03
C THR A 179 12.76 8.96 -15.21
N ARG A 180 11.88 8.13 -15.77
CA ARG A 180 12.14 7.34 -16.98
C ARG A 180 12.11 8.15 -18.27
N ALA A 181 11.35 9.25 -18.31
CA ALA A 181 11.25 10.11 -19.49
C ALA A 181 12.49 11.00 -19.70
N ILE A 182 13.33 11.16 -18.67
CA ILE A 182 14.51 12.03 -18.68
C ILE A 182 15.86 11.31 -18.85
N ILE A 183 15.85 9.98 -19.02
CA ILE A 183 17.05 9.13 -19.23
C ILE A 183 17.10 8.60 -20.67
#